data_AF-A0A0C9T5I9-F1
#
_entry.id   AF-A0A0C9T5I9-F1
#
_cell.length_a   1.000
_cell.length_b   1.000
_cell.length_c   1.000
_cell.angle_alpha   90.00
_cell.angle_beta   90.00
_cell.angle_gamma   90.00
#
_symmetry.space_group_name_H-M   'P 1'
#
loop_
_entity.id
_entity.type
_entity.pdbx_description
1 polymer ?
#
loop_
_entity_poly.entity_id
_entity_poly.type
_entity_poly.pdbx_seq_one_letter_code
_entity_poly.pdbx_strand_id
1 'polypeptide(L)'
;MARNQCSLELVLWIWRFCPPPTLLIFISTCKWYHKILTTDTHLSALIWSRARLNCLHQVPCPPQGVSEYEHARFIFGTGPCVICEKPTSRFPFSYAQQVKLCNSVKCFYELRDSRDHHLQVDCHGQGSVVFKKMLSWLENGAVRLVGFDVRLRYTMRCHSDALFKEYKQQEASLTSEKLNKWCSDRIRDKLQSGKDCSFTL
;
A
#
# COMPACT_ATOMS: atom_id res chain seq x y z
N MET A 1 4.97 -47.39 -6.38
CA MET A 1 5.36 -46.12 -7.03
C MET A 1 5.49 -45.01 -5.98
N ALA A 2 6.66 -44.90 -5.32
CA ALA A 2 6.86 -44.01 -4.16
C ALA A 2 8.07 -43.07 -4.34
N ARG A 3 8.31 -42.52 -5.54
CA ARG A 3 9.60 -41.89 -5.88
C ARG A 3 9.69 -40.35 -5.86
N ASN A 4 8.62 -39.58 -5.65
CA ASN A 4 8.70 -38.11 -5.82
C ASN A 4 8.24 -37.27 -4.62
N GLN A 5 7.87 -37.87 -3.49
CA GLN A 5 7.25 -37.12 -2.40
C GLN A 5 8.23 -36.23 -1.61
N CYS A 6 9.50 -36.65 -1.50
CA CYS A 6 10.53 -35.90 -0.77
C CYS A 6 10.96 -34.61 -1.50
N SER A 7 10.88 -34.59 -2.84
CA SER A 7 11.23 -33.41 -3.65
C SER A 7 10.22 -32.27 -3.47
N LEU A 8 8.94 -32.61 -3.31
CA LEU A 8 7.87 -31.63 -3.20
C LEU A 8 7.95 -30.81 -1.90
N GLU A 9 8.11 -31.49 -0.76
CA GLU A 9 8.18 -30.83 0.56
C GLU A 9 9.32 -29.82 0.63
N LEU A 10 10.49 -30.16 0.07
CA LEU A 10 11.65 -29.28 0.04
C LEU A 10 11.38 -28.01 -0.79
N VAL A 11 10.74 -28.16 -1.96
CA VAL A 11 10.35 -27.03 -2.81
C VAL A 11 9.35 -26.11 -2.08
N LEU A 12 8.32 -26.70 -1.46
CA LEU A 12 7.33 -25.95 -0.68
C LEU A 12 7.96 -25.23 0.51
N TRP A 13 8.99 -25.83 1.11
CA TRP A 13 9.73 -25.22 2.21
C TRP A 13 10.58 -24.03 1.73
N ILE A 14 11.29 -24.17 0.61
CA ILE A 14 12.08 -23.09 0.00
C ILE A 14 11.19 -21.90 -0.35
N TRP A 15 10.02 -22.14 -0.96
CA TRP A 15 9.12 -21.06 -1.36
C TRP A 15 8.60 -20.20 -0.21
N ARG A 16 8.52 -20.74 1.01
CA ARG A 16 8.13 -19.94 2.19
C ARG A 16 9.14 -18.84 2.51
N PHE A 17 10.38 -18.97 2.06
CA PHE A 17 11.45 -17.98 2.25
C PHE A 17 11.65 -17.07 1.03
N CYS A 18 11.00 -17.37 -0.10
CA CYS A 18 11.06 -16.51 -1.28
C CYS A 18 10.20 -15.26 -1.07
N PRO A 19 10.66 -14.08 -1.53
CA PRO A 19 9.81 -12.89 -1.50
C PRO A 19 8.68 -13.00 -2.54
N PRO A 20 7.54 -12.32 -2.32
CA PRO A 20 6.38 -12.43 -3.19
C PRO A 20 6.63 -12.19 -4.70
N PRO A 21 7.46 -11.21 -5.14
CA PRO A 21 7.79 -11.04 -6.55
C PRO A 21 8.40 -12.30 -7.19
N THR A 22 9.25 -13.03 -6.47
CA THR A 22 9.87 -14.26 -6.97
C THR A 22 8.84 -15.38 -7.15
N LEU A 23 7.90 -15.51 -6.20
CA LEU A 23 6.80 -16.47 -6.31
C LEU A 23 5.89 -16.16 -7.52
N LEU A 24 5.64 -14.89 -7.81
CA LEU A 24 4.88 -14.47 -8.99
C LEU A 24 5.59 -14.85 -10.30
N ILE A 25 6.93 -14.79 -10.34
CA ILE A 25 7.72 -15.29 -11.48
C ILE A 25 7.56 -16.81 -11.60
N PHE A 26 7.64 -17.57 -10.50
CA PHE A 26 7.44 -19.02 -10.56
C PHE A 26 6.07 -19.40 -11.13
N ILE A 27 5.00 -18.69 -10.75
CA ILE A 27 3.65 -18.91 -11.31
C ILE A 27 3.64 -18.81 -12.84
N SER A 28 4.36 -17.85 -13.42
CA SER A 28 4.35 -17.66 -14.89
C SER A 28 5.19 -18.69 -15.64
N THR A 29 6.15 -19.35 -14.97
CA THR A 29 7.05 -20.31 -15.61
C THR A 29 6.46 -21.70 -15.81
N CYS A 30 5.54 -22.16 -14.95
CA CYS A 30 5.07 -23.55 -14.97
C CYS A 30 3.61 -23.69 -14.49
N LYS A 31 2.79 -24.43 -15.24
CA LYS A 31 1.38 -24.72 -14.90
C LYS A 31 1.21 -25.39 -13.54
N TRP A 32 2.17 -26.23 -13.14
CA TRP A 32 2.14 -26.92 -11.86
C TRP A 32 2.40 -25.95 -10.70
N TYR A 33 3.38 -25.05 -10.83
CA TYR A 33 3.62 -23.96 -9.87
C TYR A 33 2.42 -23.03 -9.77
N HIS A 34 1.85 -22.65 -10.92
CA HIS A 34 0.62 -21.88 -10.96
C HIS A 34 -0.49 -22.57 -10.15
N LYS A 35 -0.78 -23.85 -10.42
CA LYS A 35 -1.83 -24.57 -9.72
C LYS A 35 -1.62 -24.55 -8.20
N ILE A 36 -0.40 -24.84 -7.71
CA ILE A 36 -0.15 -24.88 -6.27
C ILE A 36 -0.23 -23.49 -5.63
N LEU A 37 0.34 -22.47 -6.27
CA LEU A 37 0.45 -21.13 -5.69
C LEU A 37 -0.80 -20.27 -5.88
N THR A 38 -1.72 -20.63 -6.78
CA THR A 38 -2.95 -19.83 -7.01
C THR A 38 -4.23 -20.51 -6.53
N THR A 39 -4.22 -21.83 -6.25
CA THR A 39 -5.42 -22.49 -5.73
C THR A 39 -5.62 -22.08 -4.27
N ASP A 40 -6.84 -21.66 -3.93
CA ASP A 40 -7.22 -21.28 -2.57
C ASP A 40 -7.22 -22.50 -1.65
N THR A 41 -6.03 -22.81 -1.15
CA THR A 41 -5.75 -23.91 -0.24
C THR A 41 -4.98 -23.37 0.95
N HIS A 42 -5.12 -24.04 2.10
CA HIS A 42 -4.35 -23.70 3.30
C HIS A 42 -2.84 -23.65 3.03
N LEU A 43 -2.32 -24.54 2.17
CA LEU A 43 -0.91 -24.57 1.81
C LEU A 43 -0.49 -23.32 1.03
N SER A 44 -1.26 -22.91 0.01
CA SER A 44 -0.99 -21.68 -0.75
C SER A 44 -1.00 -20.46 0.16
N ALA A 45 -2.04 -20.33 1.01
CA ALA A 45 -2.15 -19.24 1.98
C ALA A 45 -0.95 -19.21 2.94
N LEU A 46 -0.47 -20.37 3.40
CA LEU A 46 0.70 -20.45 4.28
C LEU A 46 2.01 -20.04 3.56
N ILE A 47 2.17 -20.38 2.28
CA ILE A 47 3.34 -19.96 1.50
C ILE A 47 3.35 -18.45 1.33
N TRP A 48 2.23 -17.87 0.87
CA TRP A 48 2.14 -16.43 0.62
C TRP A 48 2.23 -15.61 1.90
N SER A 49 1.56 -16.03 2.98
CA SER A 49 1.66 -15.34 4.27
C SER A 49 3.09 -15.33 4.81
N ARG A 50 3.85 -16.44 4.69
CA ARG A 50 5.27 -16.47 5.07
C ARG A 50 6.15 -15.63 4.14
N ALA A 51 5.94 -15.72 2.83
CA ALA A 51 6.64 -14.88 1.87
C ALA A 51 6.44 -13.39 2.16
N ARG A 52 5.21 -13.00 2.52
CA ARG A 52 4.85 -11.64 2.94
C ARG A 52 5.59 -11.19 4.20
N LEU A 53 5.73 -12.05 5.20
CA LEU A 53 6.48 -11.77 6.42
C LEU A 53 7.99 -11.58 6.18
N ASN A 54 8.52 -12.12 5.08
CA ASN A 54 9.92 -11.96 4.68
C ASN A 54 10.18 -10.70 3.84
N CYS A 55 9.17 -9.88 3.57
CA CYS A 55 9.38 -8.60 2.90
C CYS A 55 10.15 -7.63 3.82
N LEU A 56 11.07 -6.85 3.23
CA LEU A 56 11.84 -5.82 3.96
C LEU A 56 10.92 -4.79 4.65
N HIS A 57 9.80 -4.47 4.01
CA HIS A 57 8.77 -3.62 4.57
C HIS A 57 7.57 -4.46 4.99
N GLN A 58 6.98 -4.14 6.14
CA GLN A 58 5.79 -4.83 6.62
C GLN A 58 4.64 -4.62 5.64
N VAL A 59 4.28 -5.70 4.96
CA VAL A 59 3.13 -5.73 4.06
C VAL A 59 1.89 -6.09 4.90
N PRO A 60 0.81 -5.28 4.83
CA PRO A 60 -0.42 -5.55 5.57
C PRO A 60 -1.01 -6.93 5.24
N CYS A 61 -1.80 -7.46 6.16
CA CYS A 61 -2.59 -8.66 5.88
C CYS A 61 -3.63 -8.37 4.78
N PRO A 62 -4.02 -9.40 3.99
CA PRO A 62 -5.08 -9.25 3.01
C PRO A 62 -6.39 -8.78 3.64
N PRO A 63 -7.18 -7.95 2.94
CA PRO A 63 -8.58 -7.68 3.31
C PRO A 63 -9.40 -8.98 3.35
N GLN A 64 -10.51 -9.04 4.09
CA GLN A 64 -11.31 -10.27 4.08
C GLN A 64 -11.92 -10.51 2.71
N GLY A 65 -12.09 -11.78 2.38
CA GLY A 65 -12.53 -12.23 1.06
C GLY A 65 -11.45 -12.17 -0.03
N VAL A 66 -10.27 -11.60 0.27
CA VAL A 66 -9.12 -11.58 -0.65
C VAL A 66 -8.12 -12.63 -0.21
N SER A 67 -7.72 -13.52 -1.12
CA SER A 67 -6.67 -14.51 -0.83
C SER A 67 -5.28 -13.86 -0.70
N GLU A 68 -4.37 -14.49 0.03
CA GLU A 68 -2.98 -14.00 0.15
C GLU A 68 -2.29 -13.91 -1.24
N TYR A 69 -2.65 -14.78 -2.20
CA TYR A 69 -2.15 -14.72 -3.57
C TYR A 69 -2.65 -13.48 -4.32
N GLU A 70 -3.97 -13.25 -4.36
CA GLU A 70 -4.56 -12.08 -5.02
C GLU A 70 -4.00 -10.80 -4.41
N HIS A 71 -3.81 -10.82 -3.10
CA HIS A 71 -3.22 -9.75 -2.35
C HIS A 71 -1.78 -9.44 -2.77
N ALA A 72 -0.93 -10.47 -2.80
CA ALA A 72 0.45 -10.35 -3.27
C ALA A 72 0.53 -9.92 -4.74
N ARG A 73 -0.34 -10.46 -5.60
CA ARG A 73 -0.44 -10.08 -7.02
C ARG A 73 -0.85 -8.61 -7.17
N PHE A 74 -1.79 -8.14 -6.35
CA PHE A 74 -2.18 -6.73 -6.36
C PHE A 74 -1.01 -5.83 -5.96
N ILE A 75 -0.20 -6.17 -4.96
CA ILE A 75 0.93 -5.31 -4.57
C ILE A 75 2.08 -5.42 -5.56
N PHE A 76 2.58 -6.62 -5.77
CA PHE A 76 3.87 -6.89 -6.42
C PHE A 76 3.75 -7.28 -7.89
N GLY A 77 2.57 -7.70 -8.33
CA GLY A 77 2.35 -8.15 -9.70
C GLY A 77 2.07 -7.02 -10.68
N THR A 78 1.97 -7.38 -11.95
CA THR A 78 1.47 -6.47 -12.99
C THR A 78 -0.05 -6.39 -12.91
N GLY A 79 -0.59 -5.16 -12.88
CA GLY A 79 -2.03 -4.89 -12.93
C GLY A 79 -2.33 -3.71 -13.84
N PRO A 80 -3.60 -3.46 -14.19
CA PRO A 80 -3.97 -2.33 -15.03
C PRO A 80 -3.84 -1.00 -14.27
N CYS A 81 -3.42 0.06 -14.97
CA CYS A 81 -3.60 1.42 -14.50
C CYS A 81 -5.09 1.74 -14.42
N VAL A 82 -5.59 2.28 -13.30
CA VAL A 82 -7.03 2.57 -13.13
C VAL A 82 -7.56 3.60 -14.14
N ILE A 83 -6.66 4.44 -14.70
CA ILE A 83 -7.05 5.54 -15.60
C ILE A 83 -6.95 5.16 -17.07
N CYS A 84 -5.81 4.58 -17.49
CA CYS A 84 -5.56 4.28 -18.91
C CYS A 84 -5.49 2.79 -19.22
N GLU A 85 -5.74 1.93 -18.23
CA GLU A 85 -5.77 0.46 -18.30
C GLU A 85 -4.45 -0.22 -18.74
N LYS A 86 -3.43 0.57 -19.11
CA LYS A 86 -2.12 0.05 -19.47
C LYS A 86 -1.52 -0.76 -18.32
N PRO A 87 -0.89 -1.92 -18.61
CA PRO A 87 -0.29 -2.75 -17.58
C PRO A 87 0.83 -1.99 -16.86
N THR A 88 0.87 -2.13 -15.55
CA THR A 88 1.89 -1.53 -14.70
C THR A 88 2.31 -2.48 -13.59
N SER A 89 3.62 -2.62 -13.40
CA SER A 89 4.25 -3.32 -12.29
C SER A 89 4.58 -2.39 -11.12
N ARG A 90 4.15 -1.11 -11.17
CA ARG A 90 4.34 -0.18 -10.06
C ARG A 90 3.57 -0.67 -8.84
N PHE A 91 4.09 -0.33 -7.66
CA PHE A 91 3.34 -0.50 -6.42
C PHE A 91 2.01 0.26 -6.46
N PRO A 92 0.99 -0.21 -5.73
CA PRO A 92 -0.27 0.50 -5.57
C PRO A 92 -0.04 1.96 -5.18
N PHE A 93 -0.72 2.87 -5.88
CA PHE A 93 -0.77 4.27 -5.49
C PHE A 93 -1.58 4.46 -4.21
N SER A 94 -2.68 3.71 -4.08
CA SER A 94 -3.50 3.65 -2.88
C SER A 94 -3.86 2.19 -2.59
N TYR A 95 -3.35 1.68 -1.49
CA TYR A 95 -3.63 0.30 -1.06
C TYR A 95 -5.10 0.13 -0.65
N ALA A 96 -5.63 1.07 0.15
CA ALA A 96 -6.99 0.99 0.67
C ALA A 96 -8.06 1.04 -0.44
N GLN A 97 -7.79 1.77 -1.52
CA GLN A 97 -8.69 1.88 -2.67
C GLN A 97 -8.37 0.86 -3.78
N GLN A 98 -7.37 0.01 -3.58
CA GLN A 98 -6.87 -0.93 -4.58
C GLN A 98 -6.48 -0.27 -5.93
N VAL A 99 -5.89 0.93 -5.88
CA VAL A 99 -5.56 1.70 -7.09
C VAL A 99 -4.10 1.51 -7.49
N LYS A 100 -3.88 1.13 -8.75
CA LYS A 100 -2.59 1.18 -9.45
C LYS A 100 -2.58 2.27 -10.51
N LEU A 101 -1.45 2.98 -10.61
CA LEU A 101 -1.20 3.99 -11.64
C LEU A 101 0.06 3.63 -12.44
N CYS A 102 0.02 3.87 -13.75
CA CYS A 102 1.21 3.82 -14.58
C CYS A 102 2.12 5.05 -14.34
N ASN A 103 3.26 5.13 -15.03
CA ASN A 103 4.20 6.26 -14.90
C ASN A 103 3.77 7.55 -15.65
N SER A 104 2.56 7.58 -16.20
CA SER A 104 2.08 8.74 -16.95
C SER A 104 1.66 9.86 -15.99
N VAL A 105 2.31 11.01 -16.11
CA VAL A 105 1.95 12.24 -15.40
C VAL A 105 0.49 12.63 -15.68
N LYS A 106 0.01 12.39 -16.91
CA LYS A 106 -1.39 12.60 -17.28
C LYS A 106 -2.35 11.77 -16.42
N CYS A 107 -2.06 10.48 -16.22
CA CYS A 107 -2.91 9.61 -15.39
C CYS A 107 -2.90 10.02 -13.90
N PHE A 108 -1.79 10.57 -13.41
CA PHE A 108 -1.72 11.10 -12.06
C PHE A 108 -2.63 12.33 -11.88
N TYR A 109 -2.58 13.29 -12.82
CA TYR A 109 -3.44 14.46 -12.78
C TYR A 109 -4.91 14.11 -13.00
N GLU A 110 -5.23 13.23 -13.94
CA GLU A 110 -6.59 12.75 -14.16
C GLU A 110 -7.17 12.10 -12.90
N LEU A 111 -6.44 11.20 -12.22
CA LEU A 111 -6.92 10.62 -10.95
C LEU A 111 -7.15 11.69 -9.87
N ARG A 112 -6.35 12.76 -9.85
CA ARG A 112 -6.50 13.85 -8.89
C ARG A 112 -7.76 14.67 -9.19
N ASP A 113 -7.98 14.98 -10.46
CA ASP A 113 -9.05 15.86 -10.91
C ASP A 113 -10.42 15.13 -10.94
N SER A 114 -10.44 13.79 -11.11
CA SER A 114 -11.66 12.98 -11.00
C SER A 114 -12.25 12.92 -9.58
N ARG A 115 -11.59 13.46 -8.55
CA ARG A 115 -12.07 13.39 -7.15
C ARG A 115 -13.28 14.28 -6.86
N ASP A 116 -13.70 15.13 -7.79
CA ASP A 116 -14.98 15.83 -7.68
C ASP A 116 -16.17 14.95 -8.12
N HIS A 117 -15.95 13.75 -8.67
CA HIS A 117 -17.02 12.82 -9.06
C HIS A 117 -16.76 11.41 -8.47
N HIS A 118 -17.38 11.12 -7.32
CA HIS A 118 -17.81 9.78 -6.91
C HIS A 118 -16.90 8.58 -7.26
N LEU A 119 -15.65 8.56 -6.82
CA LEU A 119 -15.04 7.28 -6.43
C LEU A 119 -15.63 6.87 -5.08
N GLN A 120 -16.94 6.59 -5.08
CA GLN A 120 -17.58 5.76 -4.06
C GLN A 120 -16.96 4.38 -4.23
N VAL A 121 -15.87 4.15 -3.50
CA VAL A 121 -15.46 2.79 -3.18
C VAL A 121 -16.63 2.24 -2.38
N ASP A 122 -17.43 1.36 -2.99
CA ASP A 122 -18.41 0.56 -2.29
C ASP A 122 -17.65 -0.29 -1.27
N CYS A 123 -17.47 0.30 -0.09
CA CYS A 123 -16.89 -0.34 1.06
C CYS A 123 -17.96 -1.28 1.61
N HIS A 124 -18.22 -2.39 0.92
CA HIS A 124 -18.94 -3.50 1.53
C HIS A 124 -18.04 -4.08 2.65
N GLY A 125 -18.12 -3.45 3.81
CA GLY A 125 -18.02 -4.09 5.11
C GLY A 125 -16.80 -3.83 5.99
N GLN A 126 -15.58 -3.54 5.48
CA GLN A 126 -14.38 -3.80 6.33
C GLN A 126 -13.15 -2.90 6.19
N GLY A 127 -13.18 -1.87 5.35
CA GLY A 127 -12.04 -0.96 5.16
C GLY A 127 -11.63 -0.13 6.40
N SER A 128 -12.55 0.08 7.35
CA SER A 128 -12.34 0.96 8.51
C SER A 128 -11.28 0.45 9.50
N VAL A 129 -11.22 -0.86 9.78
CA VAL A 129 -10.30 -1.42 10.79
C VAL A 129 -8.85 -1.49 10.27
N VAL A 130 -8.68 -1.79 8.98
CA VAL A 130 -7.36 -1.86 8.33
C VAL A 130 -6.75 -0.47 8.19
N PHE A 131 -7.56 0.54 7.85
CA PHE A 131 -7.11 1.93 7.77
C PHE A 131 -6.64 2.46 9.14
N LYS A 132 -7.37 2.14 10.22
CA LYS A 132 -6.97 2.51 11.59
C LYS A 132 -5.67 1.83 12.04
N LYS A 133 -5.46 0.56 11.70
CA LYS A 133 -4.19 -0.13 11.99
C LYS A 133 -3.02 0.43 11.17
N MET A 134 -3.25 0.77 9.90
CA MET A 134 -2.23 1.36 9.03
C MET A 134 -1.84 2.77 9.49
N LEU A 135 -2.80 3.58 9.96
CA LEU A 135 -2.52 4.85 10.62
C LEU A 135 -1.70 4.64 11.91
N SER A 136 -2.04 3.64 12.73
CA SER A 136 -1.23 3.34 13.93
C SER A 136 0.22 2.95 13.60
N TRP A 137 0.48 2.34 12.44
CA TRP A 137 1.84 1.99 12.01
C TRP A 137 2.64 3.21 11.53
N LEU A 138 1.97 4.20 10.95
CA LEU A 138 2.55 5.49 10.59
C LEU A 138 2.81 6.35 11.83
N GLU A 139 1.90 6.33 12.80
CA GLU A 139 2.01 7.05 14.07
C GLU A 139 3.11 6.48 14.98
N ASN A 140 3.35 5.16 14.95
CA ASN A 140 4.40 4.51 15.74
C ASN A 140 5.80 4.54 15.10
N GLY A 141 5.99 5.27 13.99
CA GLY A 141 7.31 5.43 13.35
C GLY A 141 7.94 4.14 12.81
N ALA A 142 7.17 3.05 12.70
CA ALA A 142 7.65 1.73 12.30
C ALA A 142 7.99 1.62 10.80
N VAL A 143 7.62 2.63 10.00
CA VAL A 143 7.92 2.68 8.57
C VAL A 143 8.77 3.91 8.26
N ARG A 144 10.09 3.73 8.13
CA ARG A 144 10.92 4.68 7.38
C ARG A 144 10.61 4.48 5.89
N LEU A 145 9.74 5.34 5.36
CA LEU A 145 9.54 5.47 3.92
C LEU A 145 10.78 6.16 3.32
N VAL A 146 11.75 5.35 2.89
CA VAL A 146 12.89 5.85 2.11
C VAL A 146 12.48 5.89 0.64
N GLY A 147 12.41 7.10 0.07
CA GLY A 147 12.27 7.30 -1.38
C GLY A 147 11.00 7.98 -1.89
N PHE A 148 10.24 8.68 -1.03
CA PHE A 148 9.15 9.56 -1.49
C PHE A 148 9.55 11.04 -1.36
N ASP A 149 9.63 11.71 -2.52
CA ASP A 149 9.84 13.15 -2.63
C ASP A 149 8.80 13.90 -1.76
N VAL A 150 9.31 14.83 -0.96
CA VAL A 150 8.63 15.53 0.16
C VAL A 150 7.40 16.32 -0.31
N ARG A 151 7.26 16.56 -1.62
CA ARG A 151 6.13 17.29 -2.22
C ARG A 151 4.76 16.60 -2.11
N LEU A 152 4.70 15.28 -1.89
CA LEU A 152 3.42 14.55 -1.78
C LEU A 152 2.82 14.52 -0.36
N ARG A 153 3.45 15.20 0.63
CA ARG A 153 2.96 15.22 2.02
C ARG A 153 1.63 15.96 2.24
N TYR A 154 1.04 16.60 1.23
CA TYR A 154 -0.21 17.35 1.37
C TYR A 154 -1.38 16.79 0.57
N THR A 155 -1.49 15.46 0.47
CA THR A 155 -2.79 14.82 0.21
C THR A 155 -3.23 13.96 1.39
N MET A 156 -3.24 14.55 2.59
CA MET A 156 -4.17 14.18 3.64
C MET A 156 -5.15 15.34 3.83
N ARG A 157 -6.28 15.30 3.12
CA ARG A 157 -7.44 16.12 3.46
C ARG A 157 -8.02 15.48 4.73
N CYS A 158 -7.69 16.04 5.89
CA CYS A 158 -8.51 16.06 7.13
C CYS A 158 -7.78 16.67 8.33
N HIS A 159 -6.98 17.75 8.15
CA HIS A 159 -6.70 18.67 9.26
C HIS A 159 -6.75 20.12 8.79
N SER A 160 -7.98 20.66 8.82
CA SER A 160 -8.44 22.06 8.74
C SER A 160 -7.96 22.91 7.56
N ASP A 161 -8.92 23.50 6.84
CA ASP A 161 -8.69 24.64 5.95
C ASP A 161 -7.90 25.79 6.63
N ALA A 162 -7.92 25.86 7.97
CA ALA A 162 -7.13 26.80 8.76
C ALA A 162 -5.61 26.57 8.64
N LEU A 163 -5.11 25.35 8.81
CA LEU A 163 -3.68 25.05 8.70
C LEU A 163 -3.17 25.25 7.27
N PHE A 164 -3.99 24.95 6.27
CA PHE A 164 -3.62 25.20 4.88
C PHE A 164 -3.61 26.69 4.54
N LYS A 165 -4.55 27.47 5.09
CA LYS A 165 -4.54 28.94 4.98
C LYS A 165 -3.31 29.55 5.68
N GLU A 166 -2.96 29.07 6.87
CA GLU A 166 -1.72 29.47 7.57
C GLU A 166 -0.49 29.14 6.74
N TYR A 167 -0.39 27.91 6.20
CA TYR A 167 0.71 27.53 5.31
C TYR A 167 0.83 28.47 4.11
N LYS A 168 -0.29 28.79 3.46
CA LYS A 168 -0.29 29.68 2.29
C LYS A 168 0.17 31.11 2.61
N GLN A 169 -0.12 31.60 3.81
CA GLN A 169 0.38 32.91 4.26
C GLN A 169 1.90 32.88 4.50
N GLN A 170 2.42 31.77 5.01
CA GLN A 170 3.86 31.61 5.28
C GLN A 170 4.68 31.30 4.02
N GLU A 171 4.10 30.60 3.04
CA GLU A 171 4.74 30.26 1.77
C GLU A 171 5.16 31.51 0.97
N ALA A 172 4.39 32.60 1.06
CA ALA A 172 4.72 33.86 0.38
C ALA A 172 5.84 34.66 1.06
N SER A 173 6.18 34.36 2.31
CA SER A 173 7.07 35.18 3.14
C SER A 173 8.35 34.46 3.60
N LEU A 174 8.41 33.13 3.48
CA LEU A 174 9.53 32.32 3.95
C LEU A 174 10.30 31.67 2.79
N THR A 175 11.61 31.50 2.98
CA THR A 175 12.41 30.64 2.10
C THR A 175 12.05 29.16 2.31
N SER A 176 12.26 28.31 1.30
CA SER A 176 11.88 26.89 1.35
C SER A 176 12.40 26.15 2.59
N GLU A 177 13.63 26.46 3.04
CA GLU A 177 14.22 25.84 4.22
C GLU A 177 13.50 26.26 5.52
N LYS A 178 13.15 27.54 5.64
CA LYS A 178 12.37 28.06 6.77
C LYS A 178 10.94 27.55 6.76
N LEU A 179 10.34 27.40 5.59
CA LEU A 179 8.99 26.86 5.42
C LEU A 179 8.92 25.38 5.83
N ASN A 180 9.94 24.59 5.48
CA ASN A 180 10.05 23.18 5.89
C ASN A 180 10.19 23.04 7.41
N LYS A 181 10.99 23.93 8.03
CA LYS A 181 11.13 23.98 9.47
C LYS A 181 9.81 24.37 10.14
N TRP A 182 9.13 25.40 9.64
CA TRP A 182 7.81 25.84 10.13
C TRP A 182 6.77 24.72 10.08
N CYS A 183 6.68 23.97 8.97
CA CYS A 183 5.76 22.84 8.85
C CYS A 183 6.07 21.77 9.90
N SER A 184 7.35 21.47 10.11
CA SER A 184 7.80 20.44 11.06
C SER A 184 7.49 20.82 12.50
N ASP A 185 7.70 22.08 12.86
CA ASP A 185 7.41 22.60 14.20
C ASP A 185 5.90 22.68 14.45
N ARG A 186 5.10 23.08 13.44
CA ARG A 186 3.63 23.11 13.60
C ARG A 186 2.99 21.74 13.75
N ILE A 187 3.50 20.73 13.05
CA ILE A 187 3.07 19.35 13.24
C ILE A 187 3.38 18.91 14.68
N ARG A 188 4.57 19.25 15.20
CA ARG A 188 4.99 18.93 16.56
C ARG A 188 4.09 19.60 17.62
N ASP A 189 3.79 20.88 17.46
CA ASP A 189 2.90 21.63 18.36
C ASP A 189 1.49 21.02 18.42
N LYS A 190 0.94 20.63 17.27
CA LYS A 190 -0.40 20.05 17.20
C LYS A 190 -0.46 18.68 17.85
N LEU A 191 0.55 17.84 17.64
CA LEU A 191 0.67 16.54 18.31
C LEU A 191 0.81 16.68 19.83
N GLN A 192 1.50 17.73 20.32
CA GLN A 192 1.69 17.95 21.75
C GLN A 192 0.48 18.60 22.45
N SER A 193 -0.34 19.35 21.71
CA SER A 193 -1.46 20.12 22.29
C SER A 193 -2.72 19.30 22.59
N GLY A 194 -2.80 18.04 22.14
CA GLY A 194 -3.81 17.06 22.59
C GLY A 194 -5.29 17.45 22.38
N LYS A 195 -5.58 18.55 21.68
CA LYS A 195 -6.94 19.03 21.40
C LYS A 195 -7.31 18.67 19.96
N ASP A 196 -8.39 17.89 19.84
CA ASP A 196 -9.12 17.56 18.61
C ASP A 196 -8.48 16.59 17.62
N CYS A 197 -8.05 15.43 18.12
CA CYS A 197 -8.07 14.20 17.31
C CYS A 197 -9.15 13.24 17.84
N SER A 198 -10.42 13.67 17.80
CA SER A 198 -11.55 12.74 18.00
C SER A 198 -11.72 11.91 16.72
N PHE A 199 -11.15 10.70 16.72
CA PHE A 199 -11.43 9.69 15.71
C PHE A 199 -12.77 9.02 15.99
N THR A 200 -13.89 9.62 15.56
CA THR A 200 -15.15 8.87 15.45
C THR A 200 -14.99 7.84 14.32
N LEU A 201 -15.33 6.59 14.63
CA LEU A 201 -14.98 5.37 13.89
C LEU A 201 -15.42 5.32 12.43
#